data_AF-A0A1H6DKS3-F1
#
_entry.id   AF-A0A1H6DKS3-F1
#
_cell.length_a   1.000
_cell.length_b   1.000
_cell.length_c   1.000
_cell.angle_alpha   90.00
_cell.angle_beta   90.00
_cell.angle_gamma   90.00
#
_symmetry.space_group_name_H-M   'P 1'
#
loop_
_entity.id
_entity.type
_entity.pdbx_description
1 polymer ?
#
loop_
_entity_poly.entity_id
_entity_poly.type
_entity_poly.pdbx_seq_one_letter_code
_entity_poly.pdbx_strand_id
1 'polypeptide(L)'
;MSDMELCARLTAGDLDALADAYDQHGSYVYGVAVKVTGSQAHAEEVTQSVFVALWERPLSYDPSLGSLRGWLVSRALHESALRLKVS
;
A
#
# COMPACT_ATOMS: atom_id res chain seq x y z
N MET A 1 3.97 -16.27 1.10
CA MET A 1 3.09 -15.96 2.23
C MET A 1 1.72 -15.60 1.69
N SER A 2 0.64 -16.08 2.31
CA SER A 2 -0.72 -15.67 1.92
C SER A 2 -1.06 -14.30 2.51
N ASP A 3 -2.02 -13.61 1.90
CA ASP A 3 -2.45 -12.29 2.39
C ASP A 3 -3.05 -12.36 3.80
N MET A 4 -3.67 -13.49 4.16
CA MET A 4 -4.22 -13.73 5.50
C MET A 4 -3.12 -13.84 6.56
N GLU A 5 -2.06 -14.59 6.27
CA GLU A 5 -0.89 -14.70 7.16
C GLU A 5 -0.20 -13.34 7.32
N LEU A 6 -0.08 -12.58 6.22
CA LEU A 6 0.52 -11.26 6.24
C LEU A 6 -0.31 -10.29 7.12
N CYS A 7 -1.63 -10.29 6.97
CA CYS A 7 -2.54 -9.47 7.79
C CYS A 7 -2.46 -9.82 9.28
N ALA A 8 -2.41 -11.12 9.62
CA ALA A 8 -2.27 -11.57 10.99
C ALA A 8 -0.95 -11.09 11.62
N ARG A 9 0.17 -11.23 10.90
CA ARG A 9 1.49 -10.77 11.36
C ARG A 9 1.57 -9.24 11.52
N LEU A 10 1.04 -8.49 10.55
CA LEU A 10 0.94 -7.03 10.65
C LEU A 10 0.13 -6.59 11.87
N THR A 11 -1.01 -7.25 12.12
CA THR A 11 -1.85 -6.96 13.29
C THR A 11 -1.14 -7.28 14.61
N ALA A 12 -0.23 -8.26 14.61
CA ALA A 12 0.62 -8.59 15.75
C ALA A 12 1.82 -7.63 15.95
N GLY A 13 1.99 -6.63 15.07
CA GLY A 13 3.10 -5.68 15.14
C GLY A 13 4.43 -6.23 14.62
N ASP A 14 4.39 -7.25 13.77
CA ASP A 14 5.57 -7.81 13.12
C ASP A 14 6.05 -6.89 11.97
N LEU A 15 7.15 -6.18 12.19
CA LEU A 15 7.75 -5.29 11.21
C LEU A 15 8.29 -6.03 9.97
N ASP A 16 8.70 -7.30 10.13
CA ASP A 16 9.20 -8.08 8.99
C ASP A 16 8.05 -8.40 8.01
N ALA A 17 6.81 -8.50 8.51
CA ALA A 17 5.64 -8.67 7.63
C ALA A 17 5.35 -7.43 6.78
N LEU A 18 5.67 -6.23 7.27
CA LEU A 18 5.60 -5.00 6.47
C LEU A 18 6.68 -4.98 5.39
N ALA A 19 7.90 -5.40 5.73
CA ALA A 19 8.99 -5.54 4.76
C ALA A 19 8.63 -6.57 3.67
N ASP A 20 8.11 -7.73 4.06
CA ASP A 20 7.63 -8.77 3.13
C ASP A 20 6.56 -8.21 2.17
N ALA A 21 5.59 -7.44 2.70
CA ALA A 21 4.55 -6.80 1.88
C ALA A 21 5.13 -5.78 0.89
N TYR A 22 6.10 -4.99 1.36
CA TYR A 22 6.77 -3.99 0.54
C TYR A 22 7.60 -4.64 -0.58
N ASP A 23 8.37 -5.67 -0.27
CA ASP A 23 9.17 -6.39 -1.27
C ASP A 23 8.29 -7.04 -2.33
N GLN A 24 7.14 -7.58 -1.93
CA GLN A 24 6.22 -8.25 -2.85
C GLN A 24 5.39 -7.29 -3.72
N HIS A 25 5.04 -6.10 -3.19
CA HIS A 25 4.04 -5.22 -3.83
C HIS A 25 4.51 -3.80 -4.11
N GLY A 26 5.61 -3.35 -3.52
CA GLY A 26 6.10 -1.97 -3.56
C GLY A 26 6.34 -1.47 -4.98
N SER A 27 7.03 -2.26 -5.81
CA SER A 27 7.29 -1.93 -7.22
C SER A 27 6.00 -1.75 -8.03
N TYR A 28 4.97 -2.54 -7.74
CA TYR A 28 3.68 -2.46 -8.41
C TYR A 28 2.87 -1.24 -7.97
N VAL A 29 2.83 -0.96 -6.67
CA VAL A 29 2.19 0.25 -6.11
C VAL A 29 2.84 1.51 -6.68
N TYR A 30 4.18 1.55 -6.69
CA TYR A 30 4.95 2.64 -7.26
C TYR A 30 4.63 2.85 -8.75
N GLY A 31 4.63 1.77 -9.55
CA GLY A 31 4.29 1.85 -10.97
C GLY A 31 2.88 2.38 -11.24
N VAL A 32 1.90 2.07 -10.38
CA VAL A 32 0.55 2.66 -10.45
C VAL A 32 0.62 4.15 -10.12
N ALA A 33 1.29 4.51 -9.03
CA ALA A 33 1.39 5.90 -8.59
C ALA A 33 2.09 6.79 -9.64
N VAL A 34 3.16 6.31 -10.29
CA VAL A 34 3.82 7.02 -11.41
C VAL A 34 2.86 7.26 -12.56
N LYS A 35 2.08 6.25 -12.95
CA LYS A 35 1.12 6.39 -14.07
C LYS A 35 0.02 7.42 -13.78
N VAL A 36 -0.41 7.54 -12.53
CA VAL A 36 -1.50 8.43 -12.14
C VAL A 36 -1.00 9.85 -11.88
N THR A 37 0.13 9.99 -11.18
CA THR A 37 0.66 11.30 -10.78
C THR A 37 1.55 11.95 -11.84
N GLY A 38 2.12 11.16 -12.75
CA GLY A 38 3.10 11.65 -13.74
C GLY A 38 4.43 12.14 -13.14
N SER A 39 4.64 11.95 -11.83
CA SER A 39 5.81 12.47 -11.09
C SER A 39 6.41 11.36 -10.24
N GLN A 40 7.72 11.16 -10.37
CA GLN A 40 8.45 10.17 -9.55
C GLN A 40 8.41 10.56 -8.07
N ALA A 41 8.60 11.83 -7.74
CA ALA A 41 8.56 12.32 -6.36
C ALA A 41 7.19 12.08 -5.71
N HIS A 42 6.10 12.43 -6.40
CA HIS A 42 4.76 12.14 -5.88
C HIS A 42 4.49 10.64 -5.77
N ALA A 43 5.01 9.83 -6.71
CA ALA A 43 4.85 8.38 -6.65
C ALA A 43 5.57 7.74 -5.47
N GLU A 44 6.77 8.22 -5.12
CA GLU A 44 7.50 7.77 -3.92
C GLU A 44 6.69 8.07 -2.66
N GLU A 45 6.19 9.30 -2.53
CA GLU A 45 5.35 9.69 -1.40
C GLU A 45 4.06 8.88 -1.30
N VAL A 46 3.36 8.67 -2.43
CA VAL A 46 2.15 7.83 -2.47
C VAL A 46 2.48 6.44 -1.98
N THR A 47 3.56 5.84 -2.50
CA THR A 47 3.96 4.48 -2.14
C THR A 47 4.22 4.39 -0.64
N GLN A 48 5.01 5.31 -0.09
CA GLN A 48 5.26 5.38 1.35
C GLN A 48 3.96 5.54 2.15
N SER A 49 3.09 6.47 1.78
CA SER A 49 1.80 6.67 2.47
C SER A 49 0.92 5.41 2.46
N VAL A 50 0.91 4.65 1.37
CA VAL A 50 0.14 3.40 1.30
C VAL A 50 0.65 2.37 2.31
N PHE A 51 1.97 2.15 2.38
CA PHE A 51 2.56 1.18 3.30
C PHE A 51 2.54 1.65 4.76
N VAL A 52 2.71 2.95 5.01
CA VAL A 52 2.49 3.55 6.34
C VAL A 52 1.04 3.32 6.77
N ALA A 53 0.07 3.55 5.90
CA ALA A 53 -1.34 3.34 6.23
C ALA A 53 -1.70 1.86 6.43
N LEU A 54 -0.96 0.94 5.80
CA LEU A 54 -1.07 -0.49 6.07
C LEU A 54 -0.53 -0.83 7.47
N TRP A 55 0.60 -0.25 7.86
CA TRP A 55 1.22 -0.44 9.18
C TRP A 55 0.42 0.17 10.33
N GLU A 56 -0.03 1.41 10.18
CA GLU A 56 -0.76 2.12 11.25
C GLU A 56 -2.18 1.55 11.45
N ARG A 57 -2.76 0.96 10.40
CA ARG A 57 -4.15 0.47 10.40
C ARG A 57 -4.22 -0.89 9.68
N PRO A 58 -3.60 -1.95 10.22
CA PRO A 58 -3.54 -3.26 9.56
C PRO A 58 -4.93 -3.86 9.39
N LEU A 59 -5.84 -3.64 10.34
CA LEU A 59 -7.24 -4.05 10.28
C LEU A 59 -8.07 -3.34 9.20
N SER A 60 -7.52 -2.31 8.54
CA SER A 60 -8.20 -1.69 7.39
C SER A 60 -8.06 -2.50 6.11
N TYR A 61 -7.18 -3.51 6.09
CA TYR A 61 -7.17 -4.58 5.10
C TYR A 61 -7.92 -5.79 5.64
N ASP A 62 -8.96 -6.22 4.92
CA ASP A 62 -9.73 -7.43 5.21
C ASP A 62 -9.52 -8.46 4.09
N PRO A 63 -8.83 -9.59 4.37
CA PRO A 63 -8.61 -10.65 3.39
C PRO A 63 -9.89 -11.28 2.84
N SER A 64 -11.03 -11.18 3.54
CA SER A 64 -12.31 -11.69 3.06
C SER A 64 -12.93 -10.82 1.96
N LEU A 65 -12.54 -9.54 1.88
CA LEU A 65 -13.02 -8.58 0.88
C LEU A 65 -12.16 -8.55 -0.38
N GLY A 66 -11.00 -9.21 -0.38
CA GLY A 66 -10.17 -9.38 -1.56
C GLY A 66 -8.67 -9.50 -1.27
N SER A 67 -7.88 -9.54 -2.35
CA SER A 67 -6.42 -9.60 -2.24
C SER A 67 -5.81 -8.31 -1.69
N LEU A 68 -4.70 -8.45 -0.97
CA LEU A 68 -3.89 -7.34 -0.48
C LEU A 68 -3.44 -6.42 -1.63
N ARG A 69 -3.06 -7.00 -2.77
CA ARG A 69 -2.71 -6.24 -3.97
C ARG A 69 -3.83 -5.31 -4.41
N GLY A 70 -5.08 -5.79 -4.45
CA GLY A 70 -6.23 -4.98 -4.85
C GLY A 70 -6.49 -3.82 -3.88
N TRP A 71 -6.38 -4.10 -2.59
CA TRP A 71 -6.49 -3.09 -1.54
C TRP A 71 -5.39 -2.01 -1.64
N LEU A 72 -4.13 -2.43 -1.86
CA LEU A 72 -2.99 -1.54 -2.03
C LEU A 72 -3.17 -0.62 -3.25
N VAL A 73 -3.67 -1.13 -4.37
CA VAL A 73 -3.98 -0.32 -5.56
C VAL A 73 -5.07 0.70 -5.26
N SER A 74 -6.16 0.29 -4.60
CA SER A 74 -7.24 1.21 -4.23
C SER A 74 -6.73 2.36 -3.36
N ARG A 75 -5.89 2.05 -2.36
CA ARG A 75 -5.19 3.04 -1.53
C ARG A 75 -4.28 3.94 -2.37
N ALA A 76 -3.47 3.39 -3.27
CA ALA A 76 -2.56 4.15 -4.13
C ALA A 76 -3.31 5.13 -5.03
N LEU A 77 -4.45 4.72 -5.60
CA LEU A 77 -5.30 5.59 -6.41
C LEU A 77 -5.91 6.72 -5.58
N HIS A 78 -6.39 6.42 -4.37
CA HIS A 78 -6.91 7.43 -3.44
C HIS A 78 -5.85 8.47 -3.10
N GLU A 79 -4.67 8.02 -2.67
CA GLU A 79 -3.53 8.86 -2.29
C GLU A 79 -2.99 9.70 -3.45
N SER A 80 -2.97 9.14 -4.66
CA SER A 80 -2.57 9.86 -5.87
C SER A 80 -3.55 10.98 -6.20
N ALA A 81 -4.87 10.72 -6.08
CA ALA A 81 -5.90 11.71 -6.35
C ALA A 81 -5.88 12.87 -5.35
N LEU A 82 -5.47 12.64 -4.10
CA LEU A 82 -5.29 13.69 -3.10
C LEU A 82 -4.15 14.64 -3.50
N ARG A 83 -3.02 14.11 -3.97
CA ARG A 83 -1.85 14.92 -4.35
C ARG A 83 -2.08 15.78 -5.58
N LEU A 84 -2.81 15.26 -6.57
CA LEU A 84 -3.17 16.01 -7.76
C LEU A 84 -4.07 17.22 -7.47
N LYS A 85 -4.79 17.23 -6.34
CA LYS A 85 -5.63 18.37 -5.92
C LYS A 85 -4.84 19.48 -5.21
N VAL A 86 -3.60 19.20 -4.81
CA VAL A 86 -2.74 20.11 -4.02
C VAL A 86 -1.64 20.74 -4.89
N SER A 87 -1.45 20.25 -6.13
CA SER A 87 -0.54 20.80 -7.15
C SER A 87 -1.20 21.95 -7.92
#